data_AF-A0A1I0QH85-F1
#
_entry.id   AF-A0A1I0QH85-F1
#
_cell.length_a   1.000
_cell.length_b   1.000
_cell.length_c   1.000
_cell.angle_alpha   90.00
_cell.angle_beta   90.00
_cell.angle_gamma   90.00
#
_symmetry.space_group_name_H-M   'P 1'
#
loop_
_entity.id
_entity.type
_entity.pdbx_description
1 polymer ?
#
loop_
_entity_poly.entity_id
_entity_poly.type
_entity_poly.pdbx_seq_one_letter_code
_entity_poly.pdbx_strand_id
1 'polypeptide(L)'
;MREELYIGINDSSVKKAPFKTLTILLLGTIILSCNSETPTPPTEEDVIAYLNNNQQQISLDLAANTNEFSAFDDHFEGKEMILLGENHATQYNEVIDTKFFQYLYHRHGVRVYLGETSIGMGYFINSYINSGFDGTLQYIMANYSGSFSETLHNRARLVRLKDFNLSLPENDRITYVGIDVEHQVTIGFRVFKMLIPKPSIDAPHPNDIADLIQEMYNTRYTSYLEVINAAPYFHEKLTSSQFKNSFQAYFPEYERMVRILAGIVTKVELENDPLTFDTKREQHIAQNLAFVRSTFGNVKMYGKWGASHIWKRQLSDNYKTFVQEAIANATINIEQVASIPIFYHNSYYADKDDDFNPRPITFSVSPNMMNANKESPVVLFDLNEQGSPFKDFMMLVNGTTGSTTSYFDMAFRFSGSQASKPYAP
;
A
#
# COMPACT_ATOMS: atom_id res chain seq x y z
N MET A 1 -15.46 -13.76 -46.51
CA MET A 1 -16.53 -13.55 -47.50
C MET A 1 -16.94 -12.09 -47.38
N ARG A 2 -16.88 -11.35 -48.50
CA ARG A 2 -17.44 -10.00 -48.64
C ARG A 2 -18.96 -10.06 -48.44
N GLU A 3 -19.59 -9.02 -47.92
CA GLU A 3 -20.33 -8.01 -48.72
C GLU A 3 -21.20 -7.11 -47.83
N GLU A 4 -21.25 -5.83 -48.21
CA GLU A 4 -22.16 -4.79 -47.77
C GLU A 4 -23.56 -4.98 -48.37
N LEU A 5 -24.63 -4.45 -47.74
CA LEU A 5 -25.82 -3.88 -48.40
C LEU A 5 -26.74 -3.25 -47.30
N TYR A 6 -27.06 -1.94 -47.22
CA TYR A 6 -27.79 -0.97 -48.08
C TYR A 6 -29.35 -1.03 -48.00
N ILE A 7 -29.96 0.14 -47.66
CA ILE A 7 -31.26 0.79 -48.06
C ILE A 7 -32.59 0.58 -47.31
N GLY A 8 -33.24 1.73 -46.98
CA GLY A 8 -34.65 2.08 -47.31
C GLY A 8 -35.54 2.44 -46.11
N ILE A 9 -36.01 3.66 -45.82
CA ILE A 9 -36.74 4.77 -46.49
C ILE A 9 -38.28 4.56 -46.66
N ASN A 10 -39.02 5.60 -46.19
CA ASN A 10 -40.39 6.08 -46.47
C ASN A 10 -41.60 5.44 -45.75
N ASP A 11 -42.73 6.12 -45.48
CA ASP A 11 -43.17 7.53 -45.33
C ASP A 11 -44.70 7.51 -45.05
N SER A 12 -45.24 8.52 -44.34
CA SER A 12 -46.62 9.04 -44.37
C SER A 12 -47.78 8.17 -43.78
N SER A 13 -48.86 8.67 -43.14
CA SER A 13 -49.55 9.96 -43.19
C SER A 13 -50.60 10.14 -42.04
N VAL A 14 -50.61 11.36 -41.47
CA VAL A 14 -51.75 12.31 -41.21
C VAL A 14 -53.06 11.88 -40.51
N LYS A 15 -53.47 12.62 -39.45
CA LYS A 15 -54.79 13.32 -39.32
C LYS A 15 -54.83 14.38 -38.19
N LYS A 16 -55.62 15.44 -38.45
CA LYS A 16 -55.69 16.78 -37.80
C LYS A 16 -56.63 16.87 -36.57
N ALA A 17 -56.42 17.87 -35.70
CA ALA A 17 -57.48 18.59 -34.96
C ALA A 17 -57.00 19.99 -34.48
N PRO A 18 -57.89 20.99 -34.23
CA PRO A 18 -57.56 22.42 -34.32
C PRO A 18 -57.36 23.16 -32.98
N PHE A 19 -56.58 24.24 -33.09
CA PHE A 19 -56.56 25.52 -32.35
C PHE A 19 -57.38 25.65 -31.05
N LYS A 20 -56.66 25.85 -29.94
CA LYS A 20 -57.09 26.71 -28.83
C LYS A 20 -55.97 27.67 -28.47
N THR A 21 -56.32 28.95 -28.53
CA THR A 21 -55.56 30.13 -28.11
C THR A 21 -55.09 29.96 -26.67
N LEU A 22 -53.78 30.02 -26.40
CA LEU A 22 -53.26 30.16 -25.06
C LEU A 22 -52.16 31.23 -25.04
N THR A 23 -52.56 32.35 -24.46
CA THR A 23 -51.82 33.45 -23.85
C THR A 23 -50.29 33.27 -23.78
N ILE A 24 -49.57 34.12 -24.51
CA ILE A 24 -48.13 34.35 -24.36
C ILE A 24 -47.91 34.99 -22.98
N LEU A 25 -47.45 34.20 -22.01
CA LEU A 25 -46.76 34.74 -20.83
C LEU A 25 -45.27 34.78 -21.19
N LEU A 26 -44.77 35.99 -21.40
CA LEU A 26 -43.35 36.27 -21.58
C LEU A 26 -42.66 36.18 -20.20
N LEU A 27 -42.44 34.95 -19.71
CA LEU A 27 -41.52 34.71 -18.60
C LEU A 27 -40.13 34.61 -19.19
N GLY A 28 -39.36 35.69 -19.00
CA GLY A 28 -37.95 35.74 -19.36
C GLY A 28 -37.21 34.57 -18.73
N THR A 29 -36.84 33.61 -19.56
CA THR A 29 -35.73 32.72 -19.28
C THR A 29 -34.48 33.60 -19.18
N ILE A 30 -34.13 33.96 -17.95
CA ILE A 30 -32.74 34.28 -17.63
C ILE A 30 -31.99 32.98 -17.88
N ILE A 31 -31.48 32.83 -19.11
CA ILE A 31 -30.38 31.93 -19.39
C ILE A 31 -29.22 32.53 -18.60
N LEU A 32 -29.08 32.13 -17.33
CA LEU A 32 -27.79 32.15 -16.67
C LEU A 32 -26.93 31.22 -17.52
N SER A 33 -26.27 31.82 -18.50
CA SER A 33 -25.09 31.26 -19.12
C SER A 33 -24.10 31.07 -18.00
N CYS A 34 -24.16 29.92 -17.32
CA CYS A 34 -23.00 29.37 -16.65
C CYS A 34 -22.00 29.10 -17.78
N ASN A 35 -21.30 30.17 -18.19
CA ASN A 35 -19.96 30.00 -18.71
C ASN A 35 -19.23 29.31 -17.58
N SER A 36 -19.09 27.99 -17.67
CA SER A 36 -18.03 27.30 -16.96
C SER A 36 -16.73 27.85 -17.55
N GLU A 37 -16.31 29.02 -17.08
CA GLU A 37 -14.98 29.52 -17.34
C GLU A 37 -14.05 28.41 -16.86
N THR A 38 -13.35 27.80 -17.80
CA THR A 38 -12.28 26.86 -17.47
C THR A 38 -11.35 27.61 -16.51
N PRO A 39 -11.11 27.08 -15.29
CA PRO A 39 -10.29 27.76 -14.31
C PRO A 39 -8.93 28.12 -14.94
N THR A 40 -8.53 29.37 -14.80
CA THR A 40 -7.20 29.80 -15.23
C THR A 40 -6.15 29.08 -14.37
N PRO A 41 -5.10 28.49 -14.97
CA PRO A 41 -4.02 27.89 -14.20
C PRO A 41 -3.42 28.91 -13.21
N PRO A 42 -3.18 28.50 -11.94
CA PRO A 42 -2.58 29.37 -10.94
C PRO A 42 -1.14 29.69 -11.32
N THR A 43 -0.65 30.86 -10.89
CA THR A 43 0.79 31.17 -10.99
C THR A 43 1.58 30.37 -9.96
N GLU A 44 2.90 30.25 -10.14
CA GLU A 44 3.76 29.60 -9.13
C GLU A 44 3.69 30.32 -7.78
N GLU A 45 3.55 31.65 -7.78
CA GLU A 45 3.37 32.46 -6.56
C GLU A 45 2.07 32.12 -5.83
N ASP A 46 0.96 31.92 -6.56
CA ASP A 46 -0.32 31.52 -5.97
C ASP A 46 -0.21 30.16 -5.26
N VAL A 47 0.50 29.22 -5.88
CA VAL A 47 0.69 27.87 -5.33
C VAL A 47 1.60 27.90 -4.11
N ILE A 48 2.70 28.67 -4.16
CA ILE A 48 3.59 28.87 -3.01
C ILE A 48 2.82 29.52 -1.85
N ALA A 49 2.00 30.55 -2.12
CA ALA A 49 1.18 31.20 -1.12
C ALA A 49 0.19 30.22 -0.47
N TYR A 50 -0.49 29.40 -1.28
CA TYR A 50 -1.37 28.34 -0.77
C TYR A 50 -0.60 27.35 0.13
N LEU A 51 0.51 26.79 -0.35
CA LEU A 51 1.30 25.81 0.41
C LEU A 51 1.82 26.38 1.73
N ASN A 52 2.26 27.64 1.75
CA ASN A 52 2.73 28.31 2.97
C ASN A 52 1.61 28.50 4.01
N ASN A 53 0.37 28.68 3.58
CA ASN A 53 -0.79 28.84 4.46
C ASN A 53 -1.40 27.51 4.91
N ASN A 54 -1.15 26.43 4.17
CA ASN A 54 -1.76 25.11 4.37
C ASN A 54 -0.71 24.03 4.61
N GLN A 55 0.19 24.29 5.57
CA GLN A 55 1.26 23.38 5.94
C GLN A 55 1.43 23.28 7.44
N GLN A 56 2.14 22.24 7.86
CA GLN A 56 2.58 22.04 9.22
C GLN A 56 4.02 21.54 9.23
N GLN A 57 4.84 22.17 10.06
CA GLN A 57 6.19 21.68 10.34
C GLN A 57 6.10 20.50 11.30
N ILE A 58 6.86 19.45 11.00
CA ILE A 58 6.85 18.20 11.74
C ILE A 58 8.24 17.97 12.34
N SER A 59 8.29 17.77 13.65
CA SER A 59 9.53 17.51 14.36
C SER A 59 10.01 16.08 14.13
N LEU A 60 11.31 15.93 13.90
CA LEU A 60 11.99 14.62 13.88
C LEU A 60 12.32 14.09 15.28
N ASP A 61 12.04 14.86 16.33
CA ASP A 61 12.16 14.39 17.70
C ASP A 61 11.04 13.38 18.01
N LEU A 62 11.44 12.16 18.33
CA LEU A 62 10.57 11.05 18.72
C LEU A 62 10.00 11.21 20.13
N ALA A 63 10.60 12.05 20.99
CA ALA A 63 10.07 12.37 22.31
C ALA A 63 9.02 13.49 22.27
N ALA A 64 8.97 14.26 21.18
CA ALA A 64 7.94 15.27 20.99
C ALA A 64 6.56 14.61 20.82
N ASN A 65 5.53 15.25 21.36
CA ASN A 65 4.16 14.79 21.17
C ASN A 65 3.78 14.81 19.67
N THR A 66 2.78 14.02 19.31
CA THR A 66 2.31 13.85 17.93
C THR A 66 1.17 14.82 17.56
N ASN A 67 0.87 15.82 18.41
CA ASN A 67 -0.25 16.75 18.16
C ASN A 67 -0.01 17.66 16.95
N GLU A 68 1.23 17.78 16.46
CA GLU A 68 1.50 18.47 15.20
C GLU A 68 0.69 17.88 14.02
N PHE A 69 0.29 16.60 14.05
CA PHE A 69 -0.56 16.05 13.00
C PHE A 69 -2.05 16.39 13.15
N SER A 70 -2.50 17.02 14.25
CA SER A 70 -3.94 17.21 14.51
C SER A 70 -4.61 18.23 13.61
N ALA A 71 -3.84 19.06 12.91
CA ALA A 71 -4.37 19.93 11.86
C ALA A 71 -4.97 19.14 10.68
N PHE A 72 -4.66 17.84 10.55
CA PHE A 72 -5.06 16.99 9.43
C PHE A 72 -6.08 15.92 9.81
N ASP A 73 -6.73 16.02 10.97
CA ASP A 73 -7.64 14.98 11.48
C ASP A 73 -8.76 14.64 10.50
N ASP A 74 -9.33 15.65 9.86
CA ASP A 74 -10.44 15.51 8.91
C ASP A 74 -10.06 14.64 7.70
N HIS A 75 -8.77 14.57 7.33
CA HIS A 75 -8.31 13.73 6.21
C HIS A 75 -8.32 12.24 6.51
N PHE A 76 -8.39 11.85 7.79
CA PHE A 76 -8.39 10.46 8.23
C PHE A 76 -9.79 9.95 8.61
N GLU A 77 -10.79 10.83 8.63
CA GLU A 77 -12.18 10.46 8.82
C GLU A 77 -12.68 9.58 7.67
N GLY A 78 -13.39 8.50 8.01
CA GLY A 78 -13.87 7.52 7.02
C GLY A 78 -12.79 6.70 6.30
N LYS A 79 -11.50 6.98 6.50
CA LYS A 79 -10.40 6.22 5.89
C LYS A 79 -10.19 4.89 6.60
N GLU A 80 -10.03 3.85 5.80
CA GLU A 80 -9.74 2.48 6.26
C GLU A 80 -8.30 2.05 5.96
N MET A 81 -7.67 2.66 4.97
CA MET A 81 -6.28 2.39 4.60
C MET A 81 -5.52 3.70 4.39
N ILE A 82 -4.43 3.89 5.14
CA ILE A 82 -3.59 5.08 5.09
C ILE A 82 -2.17 4.65 4.66
N LEU A 83 -1.67 5.20 3.56
CA LEU A 83 -0.40 4.79 2.97
C LEU A 83 0.57 5.97 2.89
N LEU A 84 1.75 5.78 3.44
CA LEU A 84 2.89 6.69 3.32
C LEU A 84 3.82 6.19 2.21
N GLY A 85 3.96 6.98 1.15
CA GLY A 85 4.74 6.65 -0.05
C GLY A 85 6.16 7.21 0.02
N GLU A 86 7.17 6.35 0.08
CA GLU A 86 8.56 6.74 0.30
C GLU A 86 9.54 6.30 -0.80
N ASN A 87 10.76 6.82 -0.72
CA ASN A 87 11.92 6.28 -1.42
C ASN A 87 12.76 5.53 -0.39
N HIS A 88 13.03 4.24 -0.62
CA HIS A 88 13.61 3.35 0.38
C HIS A 88 14.93 3.86 1.00
N ALA A 89 15.32 3.25 2.12
CA ALA A 89 16.64 3.40 2.74
C ALA A 89 17.08 4.85 3.02
N THR A 90 16.14 5.69 3.45
CA THR A 90 16.35 7.09 3.82
C THR A 90 16.02 7.32 5.30
N GLN A 91 16.84 8.07 6.03
CA GLN A 91 16.77 8.12 7.51
C GLN A 91 15.46 8.70 8.06
N TYR A 92 14.96 9.80 7.48
CA TYR A 92 13.75 10.47 7.99
C TYR A 92 12.50 9.59 7.84
N ASN A 93 12.47 8.71 6.83
CA ASN A 93 11.34 7.82 6.58
C ASN A 93 11.06 6.94 7.81
N GLU A 94 12.09 6.41 8.44
CA GLU A 94 11.93 5.51 9.59
C GLU A 94 11.46 6.24 10.86
N VAL A 95 11.81 7.52 10.99
CA VAL A 95 11.39 8.38 12.10
C VAL A 95 9.93 8.78 11.92
N ILE A 96 9.59 9.35 10.76
CA ILE A 96 8.24 9.82 10.45
C ILE A 96 7.25 8.66 10.41
N ASP A 97 7.63 7.51 9.85
CA ASP A 97 6.77 6.31 9.86
C ASP A 97 6.36 5.89 11.28
N THR A 98 7.32 5.82 12.21
CA THR A 98 7.03 5.43 13.59
C THR A 98 6.08 6.45 14.24
N LYS A 99 6.41 7.74 14.10
CA LYS A 99 5.69 8.83 14.76
C LYS A 99 4.27 8.99 14.23
N PHE A 100 4.12 8.92 12.91
CA PHE A 100 2.83 9.04 12.24
C PHE A 100 1.95 7.82 12.48
N PHE A 101 2.51 6.61 12.51
CA PHE A 101 1.75 5.42 12.90
C PHE A 101 1.22 5.51 14.33
N GLN A 102 2.05 5.92 15.30
CA GLN A 102 1.63 6.11 16.69
C GLN A 102 0.50 7.15 16.81
N TYR A 103 0.62 8.24 16.05
CA TYR A 103 -0.44 9.25 15.94
C TYR A 103 -1.77 8.63 15.50
N LEU A 104 -1.76 7.95 14.36
CA LEU A 104 -2.96 7.34 13.77
C LEU A 104 -3.55 6.23 14.65
N TYR A 105 -2.71 5.50 15.38
CA TYR A 105 -3.16 4.52 16.36
C TYR A 105 -3.97 5.18 17.50
N HIS A 106 -3.43 6.25 18.09
CA HIS A 106 -4.04 6.92 19.24
C HIS A 106 -5.26 7.78 18.88
N ARG A 107 -5.21 8.49 17.76
CA ARG A 107 -6.27 9.44 17.34
C ARG A 107 -7.30 8.83 16.42
N HIS A 108 -6.88 7.95 15.52
CA HIS A 108 -7.69 7.55 14.36
C HIS A 108 -8.10 6.09 14.35
N GLY A 109 -7.76 5.32 15.38
CA GLY A 109 -8.21 3.93 15.53
C GLY A 109 -7.49 2.94 14.64
N VAL A 110 -6.31 3.29 14.09
CA VAL A 110 -5.47 2.34 13.35
C VAL A 110 -5.02 1.22 14.29
N ARG A 111 -5.12 -0.04 13.86
CA ARG A 111 -4.69 -1.22 14.65
C ARG A 111 -3.80 -2.18 13.88
N VAL A 112 -3.77 -2.09 12.55
CA VAL A 112 -2.94 -2.95 11.70
C VAL A 112 -1.85 -2.12 11.02
N TYR A 113 -0.62 -2.57 11.15
CA TYR A 113 0.49 -2.11 10.32
C TYR A 113 0.58 -3.00 9.07
N LEU A 114 0.27 -2.43 7.91
CA LEU A 114 0.27 -3.09 6.60
C LEU A 114 1.61 -2.86 5.90
N GLY A 115 2.51 -3.83 6.00
CA GLY A 115 3.90 -3.69 5.54
C GLY A 115 4.13 -4.13 4.10
N GLU A 116 5.00 -3.40 3.39
CA GLU A 116 5.67 -3.84 2.15
C GLU A 116 6.71 -4.93 2.46
N THR A 117 6.19 -6.06 2.93
CA THR A 117 6.93 -7.27 3.24
C THR A 117 6.04 -8.45 2.92
N SER A 118 6.62 -9.62 2.72
CA SER A 118 5.82 -10.83 2.48
C SER A 118 5.01 -11.25 3.70
N ILE A 119 4.00 -12.11 3.52
CA ILE A 119 3.23 -12.67 4.65
C ILE A 119 4.16 -13.40 5.64
N GLY A 120 5.11 -14.18 5.13
CA GLY A 120 6.10 -14.89 5.92
C GLY A 120 7.00 -13.96 6.74
N MET A 121 7.57 -12.93 6.10
CA MET A 121 8.37 -11.93 6.82
C MET A 121 7.53 -11.16 7.83
N GLY A 122 6.31 -10.77 7.44
CA GLY A 122 5.35 -10.11 8.32
C GLY A 122 4.98 -10.93 9.54
N TYR A 123 4.89 -12.26 9.42
CA TYR A 123 4.67 -13.16 10.56
C TYR A 123 5.80 -13.08 11.60
N PHE A 124 7.06 -13.08 11.15
CA PHE A 124 8.21 -12.94 12.06
C PHE A 124 8.27 -11.56 12.68
N ILE A 125 8.02 -10.49 11.92
CA ILE A 125 7.96 -9.13 12.46
C ILE A 125 6.87 -9.02 13.52
N ASN A 126 5.67 -9.53 13.23
CA ASN A 126 4.56 -9.52 14.18
C ASN A 126 4.91 -10.29 15.46
N SER A 127 5.56 -11.45 15.32
CA SER A 127 6.05 -12.22 16.47
C SER A 127 7.07 -11.43 17.29
N TYR A 128 8.02 -10.75 16.63
CA TYR A 128 9.02 -9.93 17.31
C TYR A 128 8.39 -8.77 18.07
N ILE A 129 7.48 -7.99 17.46
CA ILE A 129 6.88 -6.83 18.15
C ILE A 129 5.97 -7.22 19.31
N ASN A 130 5.48 -8.46 19.35
CA ASN A 130 4.64 -8.97 20.44
C ASN A 130 5.43 -9.68 21.56
N SER A 131 6.63 -10.18 21.26
CA SER A 131 7.45 -10.94 22.22
C SER A 131 8.69 -10.18 22.71
N GLY A 132 9.24 -9.29 21.88
CA GLY A 132 10.52 -8.65 22.10
C GLY A 132 11.73 -9.60 22.05
N PHE A 133 11.59 -10.81 21.49
CA PHE A 133 12.68 -11.77 21.45
C PHE A 133 13.76 -11.36 20.43
N ASP A 134 14.94 -11.00 20.93
CA ASP A 134 16.07 -10.52 20.10
C ASP A 134 16.52 -11.53 19.04
N GLY A 135 16.39 -12.83 19.30
CA GLY A 135 16.70 -13.85 18.30
C GLY A 135 15.80 -13.77 17.06
N THR A 136 14.54 -13.35 17.22
CA THR A 136 13.65 -13.10 16.08
C THR A 136 14.09 -11.87 15.31
N LEU A 137 14.49 -10.78 15.99
CA LEU A 137 15.01 -9.59 15.30
C LEU A 137 16.29 -9.90 14.52
N GLN A 138 17.23 -10.64 15.11
CA GLN A 138 18.46 -11.07 14.44
C GLN A 138 18.13 -11.90 13.19
N TYR A 139 17.16 -12.82 13.31
CA TYR A 139 16.70 -13.61 12.17
C TYR A 139 16.08 -12.74 11.06
N ILE A 140 15.24 -11.78 11.41
CA ILE A 140 14.66 -10.82 10.45
C ILE A 140 15.77 -10.05 9.72
N MET A 141 16.70 -9.44 10.47
CA MET A 141 17.77 -8.63 9.88
C MET A 141 18.71 -9.46 9.00
N ALA A 142 19.05 -10.68 9.40
CA ALA A 142 19.88 -11.58 8.59
C ALA A 142 19.24 -11.94 7.24
N ASN A 143 17.91 -12.02 7.19
CA ASN A 143 17.20 -12.31 5.94
C ASN A 143 16.86 -11.07 5.12
N TYR A 144 17.07 -9.87 5.65
CA TYR A 144 17.05 -8.65 4.85
C TYR A 144 18.35 -8.41 4.06
N SER A 145 19.35 -9.27 4.21
CA SER A 145 20.65 -9.05 3.60
C SER A 145 20.58 -8.81 2.09
N GLY A 146 21.29 -7.80 1.60
CA GLY A 146 21.28 -7.34 0.21
C GLY A 146 20.01 -6.60 -0.21
N SER A 147 19.13 -6.20 0.72
CA SER A 147 17.92 -5.42 0.43
C SER A 147 18.00 -4.01 1.03
N PHE A 148 17.13 -3.11 0.57
CA PHE A 148 16.99 -1.77 1.16
C PHE A 148 16.58 -1.80 2.65
N SER A 149 16.12 -2.94 3.16
CA SER A 149 15.75 -3.12 4.57
C SER A 149 16.92 -3.52 5.47
N GLU A 150 18.11 -3.84 4.92
CA GLU A 150 19.34 -4.15 5.68
C GLU A 150 20.01 -2.87 6.21
N THR A 151 19.31 -2.13 7.05
CA THR A 151 19.83 -0.87 7.59
C THR A 151 19.66 -0.77 9.10
N LEU A 152 20.58 -0.03 9.74
CA LEU A 152 20.49 0.29 11.17
C LEU A 152 19.20 1.07 11.49
N HIS A 153 18.71 1.88 10.55
CA HIS A 153 17.52 2.70 10.74
C HIS A 153 16.23 1.86 10.69
N ASN A 154 16.14 0.90 9.77
CA ASN A 154 15.03 -0.05 9.75
C ASN A 154 15.05 -0.95 11.01
N ARG A 155 16.23 -1.45 11.43
CA ARG A 155 16.35 -2.17 12.71
C ARG A 155 15.84 -1.32 13.87
N ALA A 156 16.25 -0.06 13.95
CA ALA A 156 15.79 0.86 15.00
C ALA A 156 14.28 1.11 14.94
N ARG A 157 13.68 1.20 13.75
CA ARG A 157 12.23 1.25 13.58
C ARG A 157 11.54 0.01 14.13
N LEU A 158 12.02 -1.19 13.81
CA LEU A 158 11.43 -2.44 14.34
C LEU A 158 11.50 -2.47 15.87
N VAL A 159 12.62 -2.02 16.45
CA VAL A 159 12.76 -1.87 17.91
C VAL A 159 11.72 -0.89 18.46
N ARG A 160 11.53 0.27 17.84
CA ARG A 160 10.50 1.24 18.27
C ARG A 160 9.08 0.70 18.16
N LEU A 161 8.75 -0.03 17.09
CA LEU A 161 7.44 -0.68 16.94
C LEU A 161 7.21 -1.73 18.03
N LYS A 162 8.24 -2.51 18.36
CA LYS A 162 8.20 -3.45 19.49
C LYS A 162 8.01 -2.71 20.82
N ASP A 163 8.80 -1.68 21.11
CA ASP A 163 8.69 -0.92 22.37
C ASP A 163 7.30 -0.29 22.52
N PHE A 164 6.79 0.32 21.44
CA PHE A 164 5.44 0.85 21.38
C PHE A 164 4.41 -0.23 21.64
N ASN A 165 4.44 -1.34 20.91
CA ASN A 165 3.46 -2.40 21.04
C ASN A 165 3.46 -3.03 22.45
N LEU A 166 4.63 -3.25 23.04
CA LEU A 166 4.76 -3.81 24.39
C LEU A 166 4.32 -2.83 25.49
N SER A 167 4.30 -1.52 25.21
CA SER A 167 3.74 -0.49 26.11
C SER A 167 2.21 -0.48 26.16
N LEU A 168 1.55 -1.09 25.17
CA LEU A 168 0.09 -1.15 25.10
C LEU A 168 -0.45 -2.33 25.93
N PRO A 169 -1.68 -2.21 26.47
CA PRO A 169 -2.41 -3.36 27.00
C PRO A 169 -2.49 -4.49 25.96
N GLU A 170 -2.47 -5.75 26.40
CA GLU A 170 -2.41 -6.92 25.50
C GLU A 170 -3.51 -6.92 24.43
N ASN A 171 -4.75 -6.57 24.81
CA ASN A 171 -5.90 -6.52 23.89
C ASN A 171 -5.89 -5.30 22.95
N ASP A 172 -5.02 -4.32 23.20
CA ASP A 172 -4.89 -3.10 22.42
C ASP A 172 -3.68 -3.14 21.49
N ARG A 173 -2.86 -4.19 21.57
CA ARG A 173 -1.65 -4.34 20.75
C ARG A 173 -1.95 -4.29 19.27
N ILE A 174 -1.01 -3.71 18.53
CA ILE A 174 -1.05 -3.64 17.08
C ILE A 174 -0.74 -5.02 16.48
N THR A 175 -1.25 -5.24 15.27
CA THR A 175 -0.84 -6.39 14.45
C THR A 175 -0.05 -5.92 13.24
N TYR A 176 1.12 -6.51 13.02
CA TYR A 176 1.88 -6.31 11.79
C TYR A 176 1.51 -7.38 10.77
N VAL A 177 1.24 -6.98 9.53
CA VAL A 177 0.90 -7.89 8.43
C VAL A 177 1.65 -7.49 7.17
N GLY A 178 2.47 -8.40 6.65
CA GLY A 178 3.03 -8.27 5.32
C GLY A 178 2.06 -8.79 4.27
N ILE A 179 1.96 -8.11 3.13
CA ILE A 179 1.06 -8.50 2.02
C ILE A 179 1.77 -8.56 0.66
N ASP A 180 3.09 -8.43 0.61
CA ASP A 180 3.89 -8.54 -0.62
C ASP A 180 4.15 -10.00 -1.02
N VAL A 181 4.77 -10.19 -2.17
CA VAL A 181 5.31 -11.49 -2.60
C VAL A 181 6.45 -11.95 -1.68
N GLU A 182 6.72 -13.26 -1.65
CA GLU A 182 7.76 -13.85 -0.81
C GLU A 182 9.16 -13.61 -1.39
N HIS A 183 9.66 -12.37 -1.29
CA HIS A 183 11.02 -12.01 -1.71
C HIS A 183 12.10 -12.90 -1.07
N GLN A 184 11.90 -13.30 0.19
CA GLN A 184 12.71 -14.30 0.90
C GLN A 184 11.94 -15.61 1.00
N VAL A 185 11.87 -16.39 -0.09
CA VAL A 185 11.03 -17.61 -0.17
C VAL A 185 11.26 -18.61 0.97
N THR A 186 12.49 -18.70 1.49
CA THR A 186 12.84 -19.60 2.60
C THR A 186 12.18 -19.19 3.91
N ILE A 187 11.97 -17.89 4.14
CA ILE A 187 11.20 -17.38 5.29
C ILE A 187 9.73 -17.79 5.14
N GLY A 188 9.12 -17.49 4.00
CA GLY A 188 7.72 -17.86 3.73
C GLY A 188 7.51 -19.35 3.97
N PHE A 189 8.35 -20.18 3.37
CA PHE A 189 8.25 -21.63 3.52
C PHE A 189 8.47 -22.10 4.97
N ARG A 190 9.37 -21.45 5.72
CA ARG A 190 9.53 -21.74 7.15
C ARG A 190 8.25 -21.44 7.93
N VAL A 191 7.58 -20.32 7.67
CA VAL A 191 6.30 -20.01 8.31
C VAL A 191 5.24 -21.03 7.92
N PHE A 192 5.14 -21.37 6.63
CA PHE A 192 4.25 -22.46 6.16
C PHE A 192 4.44 -23.74 6.99
N LYS A 193 5.69 -24.16 7.21
CA LYS A 193 6.00 -25.32 8.06
C LYS A 193 5.60 -25.15 9.53
N MET A 194 5.77 -23.95 10.08
CA MET A 194 5.41 -23.65 11.48
C MET A 194 3.89 -23.71 11.71
N LEU A 195 3.09 -23.47 10.66
CA LEU A 195 1.63 -23.51 10.73
C LEU A 195 1.05 -24.92 10.59
N ILE A 196 1.87 -25.91 10.22
CA ILE A 196 1.46 -27.31 10.19
C ILE A 196 1.29 -27.79 11.64
N PRO A 197 0.08 -28.20 12.08
CA PRO A 197 -0.14 -28.75 13.40
C PRO A 197 0.76 -29.96 13.60
N LYS A 198 1.42 -30.03 14.75
CA LYS A 198 2.20 -31.21 15.11
C LYS A 198 1.25 -32.41 15.12
N PRO A 199 1.64 -33.56 14.53
CA PRO A 199 0.86 -34.78 14.68
C PRO A 199 0.68 -35.06 16.18
N SER A 200 -0.55 -34.96 16.66
CA SER A 200 -0.88 -35.45 18.00
C SER A 200 -1.43 -36.86 17.85
N ILE A 201 -1.09 -37.74 18.80
CA ILE A 201 -1.61 -39.11 18.83
C ILE A 201 -3.15 -39.11 18.84
N ASP A 202 -3.77 -38.02 19.29
CA ASP A 202 -5.21 -37.88 19.51
C ASP A 202 -5.96 -37.11 18.40
N ALA A 203 -5.25 -36.61 17.37
CA ALA A 203 -5.86 -35.93 16.21
C ALA A 203 -5.58 -36.74 14.93
N PRO A 204 -6.38 -37.78 14.63
CA PRO A 204 -6.20 -38.54 13.40
C PRO A 204 -6.30 -37.60 12.19
N HIS A 205 -5.27 -37.61 11.35
CA HIS A 205 -5.29 -36.91 10.06
C HIS A 205 -6.46 -37.46 9.22
N PRO A 206 -7.18 -36.62 8.47
CA PRO A 206 -8.11 -37.14 7.48
C PRO A 206 -7.36 -38.06 6.50
N ASN A 207 -7.90 -39.26 6.27
CA ASN A 207 -7.18 -40.34 5.58
C ASN A 207 -6.71 -39.95 4.17
N ASP A 208 -7.41 -39.02 3.52
CA ASP A 208 -7.10 -38.51 2.18
C ASP A 208 -5.93 -37.52 2.13
N ILE A 209 -5.55 -36.92 3.26
CA ILE A 209 -4.42 -35.96 3.35
C ILE A 209 -3.31 -36.39 4.30
N ALA A 210 -3.43 -37.55 4.95
CA ALA A 210 -2.46 -38.04 5.94
C ALA A 210 -1.03 -38.14 5.38
N ASP A 211 -0.88 -38.73 4.20
CA ASP A 211 0.42 -38.88 3.54
C ASP A 211 1.01 -37.52 3.14
N LEU A 212 0.18 -36.58 2.68
CA LEU A 212 0.59 -35.22 2.32
C LEU A 212 1.07 -34.43 3.55
N ILE A 213 0.37 -34.55 4.69
CA ILE A 213 0.79 -33.92 5.94
C ILE A 213 2.15 -34.49 6.39
N GLN A 214 2.33 -35.80 6.28
CA GLN A 214 3.60 -36.44 6.62
C GLN A 214 4.73 -35.99 5.69
N GLU A 215 4.47 -35.86 4.39
CA GLU A 215 5.43 -35.34 3.41
C GLU A 215 5.86 -33.91 3.76
N MET A 216 4.89 -33.02 4.05
CA MET A 216 5.18 -31.64 4.45
C MET A 216 6.00 -31.56 5.75
N TYR A 217 5.71 -32.43 6.71
CA TYR A 217 6.39 -32.44 8.01
C TYR A 217 7.84 -32.95 7.88
N ASN A 218 8.02 -34.13 7.27
CA ASN A 218 9.29 -34.85 7.23
C ASN A 218 10.32 -34.21 6.31
N THR A 219 9.89 -33.45 5.30
CA THR A 219 10.84 -32.92 4.32
C THR A 219 11.55 -31.68 4.84
N ARG A 220 12.88 -31.71 4.84
CA ARG A 220 13.74 -30.60 5.27
C ARG A 220 14.17 -29.78 4.06
N TYR A 221 13.38 -28.76 3.73
CA TYR A 221 13.76 -27.78 2.72
C TYR A 221 14.50 -26.63 3.42
N THR A 222 15.77 -26.45 3.07
CA THR A 222 16.67 -25.48 3.73
C THR A 222 17.30 -24.51 2.73
N SER A 223 17.24 -24.80 1.43
CA SER A 223 17.79 -23.96 0.37
C SER A 223 16.70 -23.31 -0.50
N TYR A 224 17.10 -22.27 -1.24
CA TYR A 224 16.25 -21.60 -2.21
C TYR A 224 15.65 -22.58 -3.23
N LEU A 225 16.50 -23.38 -3.89
CA LEU A 225 16.09 -24.31 -4.95
C LEU A 225 15.11 -25.38 -4.46
N GLU A 226 15.34 -25.90 -3.26
CA GLU A 226 14.43 -26.84 -2.60
C GLU A 226 13.03 -26.24 -2.38
N VAL A 227 12.98 -24.99 -1.91
CA VAL A 227 11.73 -24.29 -1.62
C VAL A 227 10.94 -23.98 -2.90
N ILE A 228 11.59 -23.43 -3.93
CA ILE A 228 10.88 -23.04 -5.17
C ILE A 228 10.36 -24.25 -5.95
N ASN A 229 10.97 -25.43 -5.77
CA ASN A 229 10.49 -26.67 -6.37
C ASN A 229 9.33 -27.28 -5.57
N ALA A 230 9.35 -27.16 -4.24
CA ALA A 230 8.34 -27.75 -3.37
C ALA A 230 7.07 -26.90 -3.25
N ALA A 231 7.19 -25.57 -3.22
CA ALA A 231 6.06 -24.68 -2.99
C ALA A 231 4.95 -24.79 -4.05
N PRO A 232 5.23 -24.89 -5.36
CA PRO A 232 4.19 -25.09 -6.38
C PRO A 232 3.41 -26.40 -6.17
N TYR A 233 4.11 -27.49 -5.85
CA TYR A 233 3.50 -28.78 -5.56
C TYR A 233 2.53 -28.69 -4.37
N PHE A 234 2.98 -28.15 -3.24
CA PHE A 234 2.10 -28.01 -2.08
C PHE A 234 0.96 -27.02 -2.32
N HIS A 235 1.20 -25.93 -3.06
CA HIS A 235 0.16 -24.97 -3.42
C HIS A 235 -0.95 -25.63 -4.24
N GLU A 236 -0.59 -26.43 -5.25
CA GLU A 236 -1.53 -27.22 -6.05
C GLU A 236 -2.33 -28.19 -5.18
N LYS A 237 -1.67 -28.91 -4.26
CA LYS A 237 -2.38 -29.86 -3.37
C LYS A 237 -3.33 -29.17 -2.41
N LEU A 238 -2.94 -28.05 -1.80
CA LEU A 238 -3.81 -27.30 -0.89
C LEU A 238 -5.04 -26.74 -1.61
N THR A 239 -4.86 -26.26 -2.85
CA THR A 239 -5.92 -25.58 -3.61
C THR A 239 -6.79 -26.52 -4.46
N SER A 240 -6.35 -27.75 -4.68
CA SER A 240 -7.08 -28.79 -5.41
C SER A 240 -8.46 -29.06 -4.79
N SER A 241 -9.50 -29.14 -5.62
CA SER A 241 -10.85 -29.50 -5.20
C SER A 241 -10.93 -30.88 -4.52
N GLN A 242 -9.97 -31.77 -4.80
CA GLN A 242 -9.89 -33.08 -4.16
C GLN A 242 -9.60 -32.98 -2.65
N PHE A 243 -8.71 -32.09 -2.24
CA PHE A 243 -8.20 -32.06 -0.86
C PHE A 243 -8.57 -30.79 -0.08
N LYS A 244 -9.00 -29.73 -0.79
CA LYS A 244 -9.25 -28.40 -0.21
C LYS A 244 -10.12 -28.44 1.04
N ASN A 245 -11.24 -29.15 1.01
CA ASN A 245 -12.15 -29.21 2.16
C ASN A 245 -11.50 -29.88 3.38
N SER A 246 -10.75 -30.97 3.15
CA SER A 246 -10.03 -31.69 4.20
C SER A 246 -8.92 -30.82 4.80
N PHE A 247 -8.17 -30.09 3.97
CA PHE A 247 -7.15 -29.14 4.44
C PHE A 247 -7.76 -27.94 5.17
N GLN A 248 -8.87 -27.37 4.68
CA GLN A 248 -9.57 -26.27 5.35
C GLN A 248 -10.10 -26.68 6.72
N ALA A 249 -10.62 -27.90 6.85
CA ALA A 249 -11.08 -28.44 8.13
C ALA A 249 -9.90 -28.74 9.09
N TYR A 250 -8.75 -29.15 8.55
CA TYR A 250 -7.60 -29.58 9.35
C TYR A 250 -6.69 -28.43 9.79
N PHE A 251 -6.47 -27.41 8.94
CA PHE A 251 -5.56 -26.29 9.20
C PHE A 251 -6.35 -25.04 9.61
N PRO A 252 -6.26 -24.59 10.88
CA PRO A 252 -6.90 -23.32 11.30
C PRO A 252 -6.39 -22.11 10.50
N GLU A 253 -5.12 -22.15 10.09
CA GLU A 253 -4.45 -21.10 9.32
C GLU A 253 -4.38 -21.44 7.82
N TYR A 254 -5.31 -22.27 7.33
CA TYR A 254 -5.34 -22.74 5.94
C TYR A 254 -5.13 -21.62 4.92
N GLU A 255 -5.92 -20.54 5.02
CA GLU A 255 -5.85 -19.44 4.04
C GLU A 255 -4.48 -18.75 4.08
N ARG A 256 -3.89 -18.55 5.27
CA ARG A 256 -2.53 -17.99 5.40
C ARG A 256 -1.50 -18.90 4.76
N MET A 257 -1.61 -20.22 4.98
CA MET A 257 -0.71 -21.21 4.37
C MET A 257 -0.79 -21.18 2.85
N VAL A 258 -2.00 -21.10 2.29
CA VAL A 258 -2.21 -20.95 0.83
C VAL A 258 -1.57 -19.67 0.32
N ARG A 259 -1.78 -18.54 0.99
CA ARG A 259 -1.23 -17.24 0.56
C ARG A 259 0.30 -17.19 0.60
N ILE A 260 0.92 -17.78 1.62
CA ILE A 260 2.38 -17.91 1.68
C ILE A 260 2.91 -18.70 0.48
N LEU A 261 2.34 -19.88 0.21
CA LEU A 261 2.79 -20.68 -0.93
C LEU A 261 2.53 -19.98 -2.27
N ALA A 262 1.39 -19.31 -2.41
CA ALA A 262 1.08 -18.49 -3.57
C ALA A 262 2.12 -17.36 -3.76
N GLY A 263 2.55 -16.70 -2.68
CA GLY A 263 3.58 -15.67 -2.71
C GLY A 263 4.94 -16.18 -3.19
N ILE A 264 5.29 -17.42 -2.84
CA ILE A 264 6.50 -18.09 -3.36
C ILE A 264 6.33 -18.41 -4.85
N VAL A 265 5.20 -18.99 -5.25
CA VAL A 265 4.91 -19.33 -6.65
C VAL A 265 4.96 -18.08 -7.52
N THR A 266 4.26 -17.01 -7.11
CA THR A 266 4.28 -15.73 -7.80
C THR A 266 5.71 -15.19 -7.88
N LYS A 267 6.50 -15.19 -6.80
CA LYS A 267 7.89 -14.75 -6.85
C LYS A 267 8.71 -15.46 -7.94
N VAL A 268 8.54 -16.76 -8.12
CA VAL A 268 9.22 -17.55 -9.17
C VAL A 268 8.71 -17.16 -10.56
N GLU A 269 7.41 -16.97 -10.74
CA GLU A 269 6.83 -16.52 -12.01
C GLU A 269 7.37 -15.13 -12.42
N LEU A 270 7.51 -14.22 -11.46
CA LEU A 270 8.04 -12.88 -11.67
C LEU A 270 9.50 -12.89 -12.13
N GLU A 271 10.32 -13.82 -11.64
CA GLU A 271 11.72 -13.99 -12.06
C GLU A 271 11.84 -14.52 -13.49
N ASN A 272 10.88 -15.34 -13.92
CA ASN A 272 10.85 -15.92 -15.27
C ASN A 272 10.24 -14.99 -16.33
N ASP A 273 9.45 -14.01 -15.93
CA ASP A 273 8.78 -13.06 -16.83
C ASP A 273 8.87 -11.61 -16.29
N PRO A 274 10.04 -10.96 -16.44
CA PRO A 274 10.27 -9.62 -15.92
C PRO A 274 9.42 -8.54 -16.59
N LEU A 275 8.86 -8.80 -17.78
CA LEU A 275 8.02 -7.83 -18.50
C LEU A 275 6.67 -7.62 -17.83
N THR A 276 6.18 -8.61 -17.07
CA THR A 276 4.92 -8.52 -16.33
C THR A 276 5.11 -8.40 -14.82
N PHE A 277 6.36 -8.16 -14.40
CA PHE A 277 6.76 -8.19 -12.98
C PHE A 277 5.84 -7.32 -12.13
N ASP A 278 5.77 -6.03 -12.47
CA ASP A 278 5.04 -5.05 -11.68
C ASP A 278 3.55 -5.40 -11.61
N THR A 279 2.92 -5.63 -12.76
CA THR A 279 1.48 -5.95 -12.81
C THR A 279 1.11 -7.18 -11.98
N LYS A 280 1.87 -8.28 -12.11
CA LYS A 280 1.58 -9.51 -11.35
C LYS A 280 1.86 -9.34 -9.86
N ARG A 281 2.91 -8.59 -9.47
CA ARG A 281 3.21 -8.27 -8.07
C ARG A 281 2.06 -7.46 -7.44
N GLU A 282 1.61 -6.40 -8.09
CA GLU A 282 0.52 -5.54 -7.57
C GLU A 282 -0.81 -6.30 -7.44
N GLN A 283 -1.14 -7.15 -8.41
CA GLN A 283 -2.31 -8.03 -8.33
C GLN A 283 -2.22 -9.00 -7.15
N HIS A 284 -1.04 -9.58 -6.92
CA HIS A 284 -0.81 -10.45 -5.76
C HIS A 284 -0.96 -9.69 -4.44
N ILE A 285 -0.39 -8.48 -4.34
CA ILE A 285 -0.54 -7.61 -3.17
C ILE A 285 -2.03 -7.32 -2.90
N ALA A 286 -2.81 -6.99 -3.95
CA ALA A 286 -4.24 -6.73 -3.81
C ALA A 286 -5.04 -7.95 -3.34
N GLN A 287 -4.67 -9.16 -3.78
CA GLN A 287 -5.26 -10.41 -3.29
C GLN A 287 -4.93 -10.66 -1.82
N ASN A 288 -3.69 -10.37 -1.40
CA ASN A 288 -3.30 -10.45 -0.01
C ASN A 288 -4.03 -9.43 0.87
N LEU A 289 -4.26 -8.21 0.37
CA LEU A 289 -5.12 -7.23 1.05
C LEU A 289 -6.55 -7.76 1.27
N ALA A 290 -7.13 -8.43 0.27
CA ALA A 290 -8.45 -9.05 0.43
C ALA A 290 -8.45 -10.12 1.54
N PHE A 291 -7.40 -10.93 1.63
CA PHE A 291 -7.20 -11.88 2.74
C PHE A 291 -7.06 -11.18 4.10
N VAL A 292 -6.32 -10.07 4.18
CA VAL A 292 -6.21 -9.29 5.42
C VAL A 292 -7.59 -8.77 5.85
N ARG A 293 -8.36 -8.20 4.93
CA ARG A 293 -9.71 -7.71 5.22
C ARG A 293 -10.68 -8.82 5.65
N SER A 294 -10.61 -10.00 5.04
CA SER A 294 -11.44 -11.13 5.50
C SER A 294 -11.05 -11.62 6.90
N THR A 295 -9.79 -11.45 7.28
CA THR A 295 -9.25 -11.91 8.57
C THR A 295 -9.53 -10.90 9.70
N PHE A 296 -9.31 -9.61 9.46
CA PHE A 296 -9.41 -8.56 10.48
C PHE A 296 -10.68 -7.72 10.38
N GLY A 297 -11.52 -7.96 9.38
CA GLY A 297 -12.69 -7.14 9.08
C GLY A 297 -12.31 -5.73 8.60
N ASN A 298 -13.16 -4.75 8.89
CA ASN A 298 -12.97 -3.35 8.50
C ASN A 298 -12.08 -2.56 9.48
N VAL A 299 -11.04 -3.19 10.03
CA VAL A 299 -10.05 -2.49 10.86
C VAL A 299 -9.26 -1.50 10.02
N LYS A 300 -9.02 -0.30 10.58
CA LYS A 300 -8.17 0.71 9.95
C LYS A 300 -6.71 0.28 9.95
N MET A 301 -6.07 0.45 8.81
CA MET A 301 -4.71 0.02 8.53
C MET A 301 -3.83 1.19 8.12
N TYR A 302 -2.56 1.12 8.46
CA TYR A 302 -1.55 2.07 8.00
C TYR A 302 -0.32 1.32 7.48
N GLY A 303 0.34 1.85 6.44
CA GLY A 303 1.58 1.28 5.94
C GLY A 303 2.53 2.29 5.33
N LYS A 304 3.84 2.05 5.49
CA LYS A 304 4.90 2.69 4.72
C LYS A 304 5.30 1.80 3.54
N TRP A 305 5.26 2.38 2.34
CA TRP A 305 5.43 1.68 1.06
C TRP A 305 6.28 2.51 0.11
N GLY A 306 7.02 1.88 -0.80
CA GLY A 306 7.60 2.55 -1.95
C GLY A 306 6.55 3.38 -2.69
N ALA A 307 6.87 4.62 -3.02
CA ALA A 307 5.87 5.60 -3.46
C ALA A 307 5.13 5.21 -4.75
N SER A 308 5.68 4.29 -5.55
CA SER A 308 5.01 3.71 -6.72
C SER A 308 3.74 2.91 -6.36
N HIS A 309 3.68 2.30 -5.18
CA HIS A 309 2.62 1.39 -4.78
C HIS A 309 1.31 2.09 -4.34
N ILE A 310 1.36 3.39 -4.04
CA ILE A 310 0.29 4.03 -3.27
C ILE A 310 -0.72 4.84 -4.10
N TRP A 311 -0.56 4.89 -5.42
CA TRP A 311 -1.38 5.77 -6.27
C TRP A 311 -2.83 5.29 -6.33
N LYS A 312 -3.80 6.19 -6.05
CA LYS A 312 -5.24 5.90 -6.16
C LYS A 312 -5.72 5.80 -7.61
N ARG A 313 -4.97 6.41 -8.54
CA ARG A 313 -5.28 6.51 -9.97
C ARG A 313 -4.04 6.29 -10.83
N GLN A 314 -4.27 6.12 -12.12
CA GLN A 314 -3.25 5.68 -13.08
C GLN A 314 -2.30 6.82 -13.44
N LEU A 315 -0.98 6.63 -13.24
CA LEU A 315 0.03 7.56 -13.74
C LEU A 315 0.48 7.24 -15.17
N SER A 316 0.41 5.97 -15.59
CA SER A 316 0.77 5.55 -16.94
C SER A 316 -0.06 4.35 -17.38
N ASP A 317 -0.26 4.20 -18.69
CA ASP A 317 -1.18 3.20 -19.26
C ASP A 317 -0.81 1.73 -18.93
N ASN A 318 0.44 1.47 -18.55
CA ASN A 318 0.99 0.12 -18.41
C ASN A 318 1.22 -0.36 -16.96
N TYR A 319 0.90 0.46 -15.95
CA TYR A 319 1.10 0.09 -14.55
C TYR A 319 -0.11 0.46 -13.69
N LYS A 320 -0.56 -0.51 -12.90
CA LYS A 320 -1.63 -0.35 -11.92
C LYS A 320 -1.11 -0.79 -10.56
N THR A 321 -1.25 0.08 -9.58
CA THR A 321 -0.88 -0.23 -8.20
C THR A 321 -1.85 -1.21 -7.55
N PHE A 322 -1.44 -1.84 -6.45
CA PHE A 322 -2.32 -2.69 -5.66
C PHE A 322 -3.53 -1.92 -5.12
N VAL A 323 -3.39 -0.62 -4.87
CA VAL A 323 -4.49 0.26 -4.47
C VAL A 323 -5.54 0.31 -5.58
N GLN A 324 -5.12 0.51 -6.83
CA GLN A 324 -6.02 0.52 -7.98
C GLN A 324 -6.65 -0.85 -8.22
N GLU A 325 -5.87 -1.93 -8.10
CA GLU A 325 -6.38 -3.30 -8.21
C GLU A 325 -7.40 -3.61 -7.09
N ALA A 326 -7.14 -3.17 -5.86
CA ALA A 326 -8.07 -3.35 -4.74
C ALA A 326 -9.37 -2.56 -4.93
N ILE A 327 -9.31 -1.35 -5.49
CA ILE A 327 -10.49 -0.56 -5.85
C ILE A 327 -11.28 -1.25 -6.98
N ALA A 328 -10.59 -1.70 -8.03
CA ALA A 328 -11.21 -2.39 -9.16
C ALA A 328 -11.92 -3.70 -8.74
N ASN A 329 -11.36 -4.40 -7.75
CA ASN A 329 -11.93 -5.62 -7.19
C ASN A 329 -12.97 -5.39 -6.09
N ALA A 330 -13.33 -4.13 -5.80
CA ALA A 330 -14.24 -3.74 -4.71
C ALA A 330 -13.79 -4.25 -3.32
N THR A 331 -12.50 -4.48 -3.13
CA THR A 331 -11.89 -4.81 -1.83
C THR A 331 -11.90 -3.59 -0.91
N ILE A 332 -11.76 -2.39 -1.48
CA ILE A 332 -11.81 -1.10 -0.76
C ILE A 332 -12.35 -0.01 -1.70
N ASN A 333 -13.09 0.96 -1.17
CA ASN A 333 -13.49 2.12 -1.97
C ASN A 333 -12.38 3.18 -2.03
N ILE A 334 -12.28 3.90 -3.14
CA ILE A 334 -11.26 4.95 -3.32
C ILE A 334 -11.30 6.02 -2.22
N GLU A 335 -12.50 6.37 -1.74
CA GLU A 335 -12.69 7.35 -0.67
C GLU A 335 -12.22 6.87 0.70
N GLN A 336 -12.07 5.55 0.88
CA GLN A 336 -11.56 4.94 2.11
C GLN A 336 -10.03 4.85 2.13
N VAL A 337 -9.35 5.31 1.06
CA VAL A 337 -7.89 5.32 0.95
C VAL A 337 -7.36 6.73 1.11
N ALA A 338 -6.42 6.91 2.03
CA ALA A 338 -5.56 8.09 2.09
C ALA A 338 -4.16 7.72 1.60
N SER A 339 -3.71 8.38 0.53
CA SER A 339 -2.39 8.17 -0.07
C SER A 339 -1.57 9.44 0.10
N ILE A 340 -0.41 9.33 0.77
CA ILE A 340 0.41 10.46 1.20
C ILE A 340 1.84 10.23 0.70
N PRO A 341 2.24 10.83 -0.43
CA PRO A 341 3.59 10.72 -0.94
C PRO A 341 4.55 11.59 -0.12
N ILE A 342 5.81 11.17 -0.07
CA ILE A 342 6.93 11.97 0.38
C ILE A 342 7.69 12.47 -0.85
N PHE A 343 7.85 13.79 -0.91
CA PHE A 343 8.74 14.45 -1.85
C PHE A 343 10.07 14.84 -1.19
N TYR A 344 11.16 14.68 -1.92
CA TYR A 344 12.51 14.81 -1.37
C TYR A 344 13.26 16.00 -1.97
N HIS A 345 13.90 16.79 -1.11
CA HIS A 345 14.79 17.87 -1.49
C HIS A 345 16.16 17.65 -0.85
N ASN A 346 17.24 17.71 -1.64
CA ASN A 346 18.62 17.50 -1.17
C ASN A 346 18.78 16.29 -0.23
N SER A 347 18.11 15.19 -0.56
CA SER A 347 18.06 13.99 0.28
C SER A 347 18.68 12.80 -0.44
N TYR A 348 19.10 11.81 0.34
CA TYR A 348 19.88 10.67 -0.12
C TYR A 348 19.28 9.36 0.39
N TYR A 349 19.42 8.31 -0.41
CA TYR A 349 19.12 6.94 -0.04
C TYR A 349 20.40 6.08 -0.06
N ALA A 350 20.37 4.95 0.63
CA ALA A 350 21.46 3.97 0.59
C ALA A 350 21.20 2.98 -0.55
N ASP A 351 22.07 2.96 -1.54
CA ASP A 351 21.91 2.11 -2.72
C ASP A 351 22.41 0.69 -2.45
N LYS A 352 21.48 -0.26 -2.29
CA LYS A 352 21.81 -1.67 -2.03
C LYS A 352 22.65 -2.32 -3.14
N ASP A 353 22.60 -1.77 -4.36
CA ASP A 353 23.32 -2.29 -5.53
C ASP A 353 24.72 -1.68 -5.68
N ASP A 354 25.07 -0.74 -4.80
CA ASP A 354 26.36 -0.06 -4.74
C ASP A 354 26.90 -0.01 -3.30
N ASP A 355 26.91 -1.17 -2.63
CA ASP A 355 27.44 -1.34 -1.26
C ASP A 355 26.88 -0.32 -0.25
N PHE A 356 25.59 0.02 -0.38
CA PHE A 356 24.89 1.00 0.42
C PHE A 356 25.50 2.41 0.37
N ASN A 357 26.23 2.76 -0.70
CA ASN A 357 26.74 4.11 -0.90
C ASN A 357 25.58 5.13 -0.97
N PRO A 358 25.73 6.32 -0.37
CA PRO A 358 24.72 7.36 -0.46
C PRO A 358 24.53 7.84 -1.91
N ARG A 359 23.29 7.75 -2.41
CA ARG A 359 22.91 8.27 -3.72
C ARG A 359 21.83 9.35 -3.56
N PRO A 360 21.90 10.46 -4.33
CA PRO A 360 20.86 11.46 -4.29
C PRO A 360 19.53 10.87 -4.78
N ILE A 361 18.44 11.25 -4.12
CA ILE A 361 17.10 10.83 -4.55
C ILE A 361 16.72 11.60 -5.81
N THR A 362 16.47 10.87 -6.91
CA THR A 362 16.08 11.42 -8.22
C THR A 362 14.63 11.12 -8.60
N PHE A 363 13.94 10.32 -7.78
CA PHE A 363 12.51 10.01 -7.91
C PHE A 363 11.73 10.66 -6.75
N SER A 364 10.49 11.10 -7.00
CA SER A 364 9.72 11.92 -6.04
C SER A 364 10.49 13.16 -5.59
N VAL A 365 11.19 13.83 -6.49
CA VAL A 365 11.90 15.08 -6.18
C VAL A 365 10.87 16.17 -5.88
N SER A 366 11.10 16.90 -4.80
CA SER A 366 10.25 18.02 -4.39
C SER A 366 10.25 19.14 -5.43
N PRO A 367 9.06 19.51 -5.97
CA PRO A 367 8.94 20.65 -6.87
C PRO A 367 9.38 21.96 -6.21
N ASN A 368 9.82 22.93 -7.02
CA ASN A 368 10.33 24.22 -6.53
C ASN A 368 9.35 24.94 -5.57
N MET A 369 8.07 24.94 -5.90
CA MET A 369 7.00 25.50 -5.07
C MET A 369 6.94 24.91 -3.63
N MET A 370 7.29 23.63 -3.44
CA MET A 370 7.36 23.00 -2.11
C MET A 370 8.66 23.33 -1.37
N ASN A 371 9.68 23.84 -2.05
CA ASN A 371 10.99 24.19 -1.49
C ASN A 371 11.11 25.66 -1.10
N ALA A 372 10.07 26.47 -1.33
CA ALA A 372 10.05 27.89 -1.01
C ALA A 372 10.22 28.15 0.50
N ASN A 373 9.72 27.24 1.36
CA ASN A 373 9.90 27.29 2.80
C ASN A 373 11.08 26.40 3.25
N LYS A 374 12.23 27.03 3.53
CA LYS A 374 13.50 26.33 3.81
C LYS A 374 13.75 26.03 5.30
N GLU A 375 12.87 26.44 6.20
CA GLU A 375 13.21 26.49 7.64
C GLU A 375 13.09 25.14 8.34
N SER A 376 12.17 24.27 7.91
CA SER A 376 11.98 22.95 8.53
C SER A 376 12.54 21.82 7.66
N PRO A 377 13.12 20.75 8.25
CA PRO A 377 13.51 19.53 7.53
C PRO A 377 12.31 18.68 7.09
N VAL A 378 11.18 18.73 7.82
CA VAL A 378 9.96 17.99 7.46
C VAL A 378 8.74 18.90 7.53
N VAL A 379 7.98 18.90 6.44
CA VAL A 379 6.73 19.65 6.31
C VAL A 379 5.67 18.72 5.75
N LEU A 380 4.47 18.74 6.33
CA LEU A 380 3.26 18.13 5.80
C LEU A 380 2.38 19.22 5.20
N PHE A 381 1.96 19.05 3.95
CA PHE A 381 1.09 19.96 3.23
C PHE A 381 -0.30 19.38 3.10
N ASP A 382 -1.30 20.24 3.27
CA ASP A 382 -2.68 19.95 2.93
C ASP A 382 -2.93 20.29 1.46
N LEU A 383 -3.28 19.29 0.65
CA LEU A 383 -3.55 19.49 -0.77
C LEU A 383 -5.04 19.65 -1.05
N ASN A 384 -5.92 19.44 -0.07
CA ASN A 384 -7.35 19.32 -0.27
C ASN A 384 -8.17 20.33 0.54
N GLU A 385 -7.55 21.39 1.08
CA GLU A 385 -8.25 22.50 1.74
C GLU A 385 -9.06 23.36 0.77
N GLN A 386 -9.92 24.22 1.32
CA GLN A 386 -10.71 25.16 0.52
C GLN A 386 -9.79 26.11 -0.29
N GLY A 387 -10.07 26.27 -1.58
CA GLY A 387 -9.26 27.10 -2.48
C GLY A 387 -7.96 26.46 -2.97
N SER A 388 -7.77 25.16 -2.73
CA SER A 388 -6.59 24.43 -3.19
C SER A 388 -6.48 24.40 -4.72
N PRO A 389 -5.34 24.85 -5.31
CA PRO A 389 -5.10 24.67 -6.74
C PRO A 389 -4.96 23.20 -7.14
N PHE A 390 -4.62 22.32 -6.20
CA PHE A 390 -4.44 20.87 -6.44
C PHE A 390 -5.76 20.12 -6.63
N LYS A 391 -6.91 20.76 -6.36
CA LYS A 391 -8.25 20.25 -6.68
C LYS A 391 -8.58 20.33 -8.16
N ASP A 392 -8.06 21.35 -8.82
CA ASP A 392 -8.40 21.66 -10.21
C ASP A 392 -7.25 21.29 -11.17
N PHE A 393 -6.00 21.30 -10.69
CA PHE A 393 -4.82 21.12 -11.53
C PHE A 393 -3.96 19.92 -11.10
N MET A 394 -3.32 19.30 -12.10
CA MET A 394 -2.31 18.26 -11.92
C MET A 394 -0.92 18.92 -11.82
N MET A 395 -0.35 19.00 -10.62
CA MET A 395 0.86 19.79 -10.36
C MET A 395 2.03 19.01 -9.74
N LEU A 396 1.76 17.90 -9.05
CA LEU A 396 2.81 17.15 -8.32
C LEU A 396 3.26 15.86 -9.01
N VAL A 397 2.42 15.30 -9.88
CA VAL A 397 2.69 14.06 -10.61
C VAL A 397 2.19 14.17 -12.04
N ASN A 398 2.66 13.29 -12.91
CA ASN A 398 2.21 13.22 -14.30
C ASN A 398 1.04 12.25 -14.46
N GLY A 399 -0.08 12.52 -13.79
CA GLY A 399 -1.27 11.67 -13.88
C GLY A 399 -1.99 11.82 -15.22
N THR A 400 -2.65 10.76 -15.68
CA THR A 400 -3.36 10.76 -16.99
C THR A 400 -4.78 11.33 -16.90
N THR A 401 -5.36 11.38 -15.70
CA THR A 401 -6.73 11.84 -15.46
C THR A 401 -6.85 12.59 -14.13
N GLY A 402 -7.85 13.47 -14.01
CA GLY A 402 -8.15 14.20 -12.77
C GLY A 402 -7.13 15.29 -12.44
N SER A 403 -7.08 15.63 -11.15
CA SER A 403 -6.18 16.62 -10.56
C SER A 403 -5.24 15.95 -9.54
N THR A 404 -4.32 16.70 -8.92
CA THR A 404 -3.41 16.12 -7.91
C THR A 404 -4.17 15.48 -6.73
N THR A 405 -5.25 16.08 -6.24
CA THR A 405 -6.09 15.52 -5.16
C THR A 405 -6.84 14.25 -5.55
N SER A 406 -6.95 13.97 -6.86
CA SER A 406 -7.47 12.68 -7.34
C SER A 406 -6.52 11.50 -7.02
N TYR A 407 -5.26 11.79 -6.66
CA TYR A 407 -4.21 10.80 -6.34
C TYR A 407 -3.79 10.89 -4.87
N PHE A 408 -3.66 12.10 -4.32
CA PHE A 408 -3.12 12.35 -2.98
C PHE A 408 -3.84 13.47 -2.26
N ASP A 409 -4.25 13.25 -1.02
CA ASP A 409 -5.00 14.23 -0.23
C ASP A 409 -4.06 15.17 0.56
N MET A 410 -2.86 14.67 0.89
CA MET A 410 -1.79 15.38 1.59
C MET A 410 -0.45 14.99 0.97
N ALA A 411 0.62 15.73 1.26
CA ALA A 411 1.97 15.34 0.88
C ALA A 411 3.03 15.81 1.89
N PHE A 412 4.02 14.97 2.13
CA PHE A 412 5.20 15.35 2.89
C PHE A 412 6.27 15.92 1.96
N ARG A 413 7.08 16.84 2.49
CA ARG A 413 8.37 17.24 1.92
C ARG A 413 9.48 17.06 2.94
N PHE A 414 10.47 16.23 2.60
CA PHE A 414 11.68 15.99 3.38
C PHE A 414 12.86 16.72 2.75
N SER A 415 13.55 17.52 3.55
CA SER A 415 14.71 18.30 3.14
C SER A 415 15.94 17.85 3.92
N GLY A 416 17.01 17.46 3.22
CA GLY A 416 18.29 17.12 3.84
C GLY A 416 18.35 15.74 4.52
N SER A 417 17.42 14.83 4.23
CA SER A 417 17.48 13.48 4.80
C SER A 417 18.70 12.73 4.26
N GLN A 418 19.47 12.13 5.16
CA GLN A 418 20.65 11.35 4.79
C GLN A 418 20.26 9.92 4.41
N ALA A 419 21.17 9.25 3.69
CA ALA A 419 21.07 7.83 3.41
C ALA A 419 21.12 7.01 4.71
N SER A 420 20.33 5.94 4.78
CA SER A 420 20.40 5.00 5.89
C SER A 420 21.75 4.29 5.92
N LYS A 421 22.25 3.97 7.12
CA LYS A 421 23.50 3.21 7.28
C LYS A 421 23.24 1.70 7.15
N PRO A 422 24.10 0.94 6.45
CA PRO A 422 23.95 -0.50 6.34
C PRO A 422 24.02 -1.18 7.72
N TYR A 423 23.30 -2.28 7.88
CA TYR A 423 23.44 -3.16 9.02
C TYR A 423 24.61 -4.13 8.77
N ALA A 424 25.80 -3.80 9.25
CA ALA A 424 26.90 -4.76 9.33
C ALA A 424 26.76 -5.56 10.63
N PRO A 425 26.44 -6.88 10.58
CA PRO A 425 26.22 -7.70 11.76
C PRO A 425 27.47 -7.87 12.64
#